data_AF-A0A348ZFZ6-F1
#
_entry.id   AF-A0A348ZFZ6-F1
#
_cell.length_a   1.000
_cell.length_b   1.000
_cell.length_c   1.000
_cell.angle_alpha   90.00
_cell.angle_beta   90.00
_cell.angle_gamma   90.00
#
_symmetry.space_group_name_H-M   'P 1'
#
loop_
_entity.id
_entity.type
_entity.pdbx_description
1 polymer ?
#
loop_
_entity_poly.entity_id
_entity_poly.type
_entity_poly.pdbx_seq_one_letter_code
_entity_poly.pdbx_strand_id
1 'polypeptide(L)'
;MSEAAFNSFNKPSAVSSNLFTVALRLLWRDWNGGELRLLFIALVMAVTSVTGIALFTDRLEKALLLESANMLAADRIVSGRGELPEEILEEGQARGLRTAQTLSFTSMAFSESGNMLVAAKAVSDAYPLRGEVIITKAAFT
;
A
#
# COMPACT_ATOMS: atom_id res chain seq x y z
N MET A 1 4.56 66.12 -1.96
CA MET A 1 4.96 65.89 -0.55
C MET A 1 3.69 66.06 0.28
N SER A 2 3.12 65.08 0.96
CA SER A 2 3.70 63.89 1.58
C SER A 2 2.65 62.76 1.60
N GLU A 3 3.00 61.65 0.96
CA GLU A 3 2.24 60.41 0.82
C GLU A 3 2.82 59.34 1.77
N ALA A 4 3.11 59.72 3.01
CA ALA A 4 3.98 58.93 3.89
C ALA A 4 3.46 58.74 5.33
N ALA A 5 2.14 58.86 5.57
CA ALA A 5 1.59 58.78 6.92
C ALA A 5 0.42 57.80 7.11
N PHE A 6 0.19 56.86 6.18
CA PHE A 6 -0.92 55.90 6.31
C PHE A 6 -0.50 54.43 6.49
N ASN A 7 0.78 54.06 6.34
CA ASN A 7 1.18 52.65 6.27
C ASN A 7 1.94 52.12 7.50
N SER A 8 1.49 52.45 8.73
CA SER A 8 2.12 51.99 9.98
C SER A 8 1.22 51.11 10.86
N PHE A 9 0.07 50.65 10.36
CA PHE A 9 -0.96 49.98 11.16
C PHE A 9 -0.94 48.44 11.11
N ASN A 10 0.23 47.81 10.87
CA ASN A 10 0.31 46.35 10.93
C ASN A 10 1.61 45.86 11.60
N LYS A 11 1.51 45.52 12.88
CA LYS A 11 2.42 44.57 13.55
C LYS A 11 1.61 43.65 14.47
N PRO A 12 1.18 42.47 13.99
CA PRO A 12 0.63 41.43 14.84
C PRO A 12 1.78 40.56 15.35
N SER A 13 2.51 40.97 16.38
CA SER A 13 3.59 40.10 16.90
C SER A 13 4.05 40.50 18.30
N ALA A 14 3.41 39.96 19.35
CA ALA A 14 4.07 39.70 20.65
C ALA A 14 3.17 38.96 21.64
N VAL A 15 1.84 39.19 21.61
CA VAL A 15 0.94 38.66 22.64
C VAL A 15 0.75 37.13 22.53
N SER A 16 0.71 36.58 21.32
CA SER A 16 0.56 35.14 21.08
C SER A 16 1.73 34.31 21.63
N SER A 17 2.97 34.82 21.52
CA SER A 17 4.16 34.09 21.95
C SER A 17 4.22 33.96 23.47
N ASN A 18 3.92 35.05 24.19
CA ASN A 18 3.89 35.04 25.66
C ASN A 18 2.77 34.16 26.22
N LEU A 19 1.59 34.13 25.59
CA LEU A 19 0.48 33.26 26.02
C LEU A 19 0.81 31.78 25.83
N PHE A 20 1.43 31.42 24.70
CA PHE A 20 1.89 30.05 24.46
C PHE A 20 2.96 29.62 25.47
N THR A 21 3.93 30.49 25.79
CA THR A 21 4.96 30.21 26.80
C THR A 21 4.36 30.05 28.20
N VAL A 22 3.36 30.87 28.57
CA VAL A 22 2.67 30.74 29.87
C VAL A 22 1.87 29.44 29.94
N ALA A 23 1.12 29.10 28.88
CA ALA A 23 0.37 27.84 28.79
C ALA A 23 1.29 26.61 28.88
N LEU A 24 2.42 26.63 28.16
CA LEU A 24 3.41 25.55 28.19
C LEU A 24 4.07 25.41 29.58
N ARG A 25 4.31 26.52 30.26
CA ARG A 25 4.87 26.51 31.63
C ARG A 25 3.89 25.96 32.66
N LEU A 26 2.61 26.31 32.54
CA LEU A 26 1.55 25.72 33.38
C LEU A 26 1.40 24.22 33.12
N LEU A 27 1.41 23.80 31.85
CA LEU A 27 1.37 22.39 31.45
C LEU A 27 2.56 21.59 31.99
N TRP A 28 3.78 22.15 31.91
CA TRP A 28 4.99 21.48 32.40
C TRP A 28 5.01 21.36 33.92
N ARG A 29 4.44 22.34 34.63
CA ARG A 29 4.27 22.26 36.09
C ARG A 29 3.26 21.17 36.47
N ASP A 30 2.12 21.13 35.79
CA ASP A 30 1.04 20.19 36.10
C ASP A 30 1.39 18.74 35.69
N TRP A 31 2.39 18.56 34.82
CA TRP A 31 2.97 17.26 34.48
C TRP A 31 3.54 16.50 35.69
N ASN A 32 4.04 17.20 36.71
CA ASN A 32 4.57 16.58 37.94
C ASN A 32 3.46 16.13 38.91
N GLY A 33 2.21 16.57 38.71
CA GLY A 33 1.07 16.22 39.57
C GLY A 33 0.49 14.81 39.36
N GLY A 34 0.98 14.06 38.36
CA GLY A 34 0.57 12.67 38.11
C GLY A 34 -0.76 12.51 37.36
N GLU A 35 -1.76 13.35 37.65
CA GLU A 35 -3.11 13.28 37.05
C GLU A 35 -3.10 13.51 35.53
N LEU A 36 -2.33 14.50 35.05
CA LEU A 36 -2.22 14.80 33.62
C LEU A 36 -1.53 13.67 32.85
N ARG A 37 -0.60 12.95 33.48
CA ARG A 37 0.09 11.80 32.86
C ARG A 37 -0.88 10.64 32.63
N LEU A 38 -1.82 10.42 33.55
CA LEU A 38 -2.86 9.40 33.40
C LEU A 38 -3.78 9.71 32.22
N LEU A 39 -4.27 10.96 32.13
CA LEU A 39 -5.07 11.44 30.99
C LEU A 39 -4.32 11.31 29.67
N PHE A 40 -3.03 11.67 29.65
CA PHE A 40 -2.20 11.53 28.46
C PHE A 40 -2.04 10.07 28.03
N ILE A 41 -1.76 9.16 28.96
CA ILE A 41 -1.68 7.73 28.66
C ILE A 41 -3.01 7.19 28.15
N ALA A 42 -4.13 7.58 28.77
CA ALA A 42 -5.46 7.19 28.31
C ALA A 42 -5.75 7.67 26.88
N LEU A 43 -5.38 8.92 26.56
CA LEU A 43 -5.50 9.48 25.21
C LEU A 43 -4.64 8.71 24.20
N VAL A 44 -3.37 8.47 24.52
CA VAL A 44 -2.45 7.71 23.66
C VAL A 44 -3.00 6.30 23.43
N MET A 45 -3.47 5.62 24.48
CA MET A 45 -4.09 4.29 24.39
C MET A 45 -5.32 4.30 23.48
N ALA A 46 -6.21 5.28 23.62
CA ALA A 46 -7.41 5.40 22.81
C ALA A 46 -7.07 5.60 21.32
N VAL A 47 -6.21 6.57 21.01
CA VAL A 47 -5.83 6.90 19.62
C VAL A 47 -5.06 5.74 18.99
N THR A 48 -4.14 5.13 19.73
CA THR A 48 -3.36 3.96 19.26
C THR A 48 -4.29 2.78 18.96
N SER A 49 -5.25 2.51 19.84
CA SER A 49 -6.20 1.41 19.65
C SER A 49 -7.07 1.62 18.41
N VAL A 50 -7.67 2.80 18.23
CA VAL A 50 -8.51 3.11 17.06
C VAL A 50 -7.69 3.04 15.77
N THR A 51 -6.48 3.59 15.77
CA THR A 51 -5.58 3.55 14.60
C THR A 51 -5.15 2.13 14.28
N GLY A 52 -4.80 1.34 15.31
CA GLY A 52 -4.41 -0.05 15.15
C GLY A 52 -5.53 -0.91 14.58
N ILE A 53 -6.77 -0.72 15.07
CA ILE A 53 -7.96 -1.39 14.53
C ILE A 53 -8.18 -0.99 13.07
N ALA A 54 -8.13 0.30 12.75
CA ALA A 54 -8.31 0.77 11.37
C ALA A 54 -7.27 0.13 10.43
N LEU A 55 -5.99 0.15 10.79
CA LEU A 55 -4.93 -0.48 10.00
C LEU A 55 -5.08 -2.00 9.89
N PHE A 56 -5.52 -2.66 10.97
CA PHE A 56 -5.77 -4.09 10.97
C PHE A 56 -6.94 -4.44 10.04
N THR A 57 -8.05 -3.71 10.11
CA THR A 57 -9.20 -3.90 9.22
C THR A 57 -8.82 -3.66 7.77
N ASP A 58 -8.04 -2.62 7.47
CA ASP A 58 -7.55 -2.33 6.12
C ASP A 58 -6.70 -3.48 5.55
N ARG A 59 -5.88 -4.11 6.41
CA ARG A 59 -5.09 -5.29 6.05
C ARG A 59 -5.95 -6.53 5.87
N LEU A 60 -6.93 -6.73 6.76
CA LEU A 60 -7.87 -7.84 6.70
C LEU A 60 -8.72 -7.76 5.42
N GLU A 61 -9.24 -6.59 5.07
CA GLU A 61 -10.00 -6.37 3.84
C GLU A 61 -9.14 -6.67 2.62
N LYS A 62 -7.90 -6.15 2.55
CA LYS A 62 -6.99 -6.44 1.44
C LYS A 62 -6.66 -7.94 1.32
N ALA A 63 -6.42 -8.61 2.44
CA ALA A 63 -6.18 -10.05 2.47
C ALA A 63 -7.41 -10.84 2.01
N LEU A 64 -8.60 -10.46 2.50
CA LEU A 64 -9.86 -11.08 2.11
C LEU A 64 -10.21 -10.82 0.65
N LEU A 65 -9.94 -9.64 0.09
CA LEU A 65 -10.17 -9.34 -1.32
C LEU A 65 -9.24 -10.16 -2.22
N LEU A 66 -7.96 -10.30 -1.85
CA LEU A 66 -7.01 -11.16 -2.55
C LEU A 66 -7.43 -12.63 -2.48
N GLU A 67 -7.85 -13.11 -1.31
CA GLU A 67 -8.24 -14.50 -1.11
C GLU A 67 -9.61 -14.82 -1.72
N SER A 68 -10.59 -13.91 -1.62
CA SER A 68 -11.92 -14.08 -2.23
C SER A 68 -11.85 -14.06 -3.74
N ALA A 69 -10.92 -13.31 -4.35
CA ALA A 69 -10.70 -13.38 -5.79
C ALA A 69 -10.24 -14.78 -6.25
N ASN A 70 -9.46 -15.49 -5.41
CA ASN A 70 -9.06 -16.88 -5.65
C ASN A 70 -10.19 -17.87 -5.29
N MET A 71 -10.89 -17.68 -4.16
CA MET A 71 -11.95 -18.59 -3.69
C MET A 71 -13.27 -18.47 -4.46
N LEU A 72 -13.54 -17.35 -5.13
CA LEU A 72 -14.72 -17.21 -5.99
C LEU A 72 -14.70 -18.11 -7.22
N ALA A 73 -13.56 -18.75 -7.55
CA ALA A 73 -13.48 -19.77 -8.60
C ALA A 73 -14.16 -19.39 -9.94
N ALA A 74 -14.28 -18.09 -10.22
CA ALA A 74 -14.80 -17.56 -11.48
C ALA A 74 -13.74 -17.64 -12.59
N ASP A 75 -12.47 -17.79 -12.21
CA ASP A 75 -11.38 -18.00 -13.14
C ASP A 75 -11.01 -19.49 -13.15
N ARG A 76 -11.53 -20.20 -14.16
CA ARG A 76 -11.14 -21.58 -14.44
C ARG A 76 -9.68 -21.59 -14.89
N ILE A 77 -8.78 -22.05 -14.04
CA ILE A 77 -7.38 -22.32 -14.43
C ILE A 77 -7.27 -23.80 -14.79
N VAL A 78 -6.89 -24.09 -16.02
CA VAL A 78 -6.56 -25.45 -16.46
C VAL A 78 -5.04 -25.55 -16.54
N SER A 79 -4.44 -26.37 -15.67
CA SER A 79 -3.00 -26.59 -15.61
C SER A 79 -2.68 -28.04 -15.89
N GLY A 80 -1.67 -28.30 -16.73
CA GLY A 80 -1.19 -29.63 -17.06
C GLY A 80 0.28 -29.62 -17.47
N ARG A 81 0.88 -30.80 -17.57
CA ARG A 81 2.25 -30.98 -18.09
C ARG A 81 2.33 -31.06 -19.62
N GLY A 82 1.18 -31.21 -20.28
CA GLY A 82 1.08 -31.28 -21.74
C GLY A 82 0.51 -29.99 -22.31
N GLU A 83 0.57 -29.87 -23.63
CA GLU A 83 -0.13 -28.81 -24.35
C GLU A 83 -1.63 -28.90 -24.08
N LEU A 84 -2.25 -27.74 -23.86
CA LEU A 84 -3.69 -27.66 -23.66
C LEU A 84 -4.38 -27.98 -25.01
N PRO A 85 -5.36 -28.90 -25.06
CA PRO A 85 -6.10 -29.15 -26.29
C PRO A 85 -6.72 -27.87 -26.83
N GLU A 86 -6.52 -27.58 -28.13
CA GLU A 86 -7.03 -26.36 -28.77
C GLU A 86 -8.54 -26.21 -28.63
N GLU A 87 -9.27 -27.33 -28.59
CA GLU A 87 -10.73 -27.40 -28.38
C GLU A 87 -11.19 -26.63 -27.14
N ILE A 88 -10.40 -26.64 -26.05
CA ILE A 88 -10.74 -25.93 -24.81
C ILE A 88 -10.53 -24.41 -24.98
N LEU A 89 -9.53 -24.01 -25.76
CA LEU A 89 -9.27 -22.60 -26.05
C LEU A 89 -10.36 -22.04 -26.98
N GLU A 90 -10.74 -22.79 -28.02
CA GLU A 90 -11.81 -22.42 -28.94
C GLU A 90 -13.16 -22.34 -28.22
N GLU A 91 -13.48 -23.28 -27.35
CA GLU A 91 -14.71 -23.24 -26.56
C GLU A 91 -14.73 -22.03 -25.61
N GLY A 92 -13.59 -21.70 -24.99
CA GLY A 92 -13.46 -20.52 -24.15
C GLY A 92 -13.72 -19.23 -24.94
N GLN A 93 -13.16 -19.11 -26.14
CA GLN A 93 -13.40 -17.98 -27.05
C GLN A 93 -14.85 -17.93 -27.54
N ALA A 94 -15.45 -19.06 -27.90
CA ALA A 94 -16.84 -19.17 -28.33
C ALA A 94 -17.83 -18.73 -27.23
N ARG A 95 -17.48 -18.98 -25.96
CA ARG A 95 -18.24 -18.53 -24.78
C ARG A 95 -17.95 -17.06 -24.40
N GLY A 96 -17.11 -16.35 -25.14
CA GLY A 96 -16.75 -14.95 -24.90
C GLY A 96 -15.85 -14.73 -23.67
N LEU A 97 -15.17 -15.78 -23.20
CA LEU A 97 -14.28 -15.68 -22.05
C LEU A 97 -12.95 -15.06 -22.45
N ARG A 98 -12.42 -14.18 -21.59
CA ARG A 98 -11.05 -13.69 -21.71
C ARG A 98 -10.11 -14.81 -21.24
N THR A 99 -9.30 -15.34 -22.15
CA THR A 99 -8.33 -16.39 -21.86
C THR A 99 -6.91 -15.84 -21.96
N ALA A 100 -6.01 -16.36 -21.13
CA ALA A 100 -4.59 -16.07 -21.20
C ALA A 100 -3.82 -17.37 -21.04
N GLN A 101 -2.78 -17.56 -21.85
CA GLN A 101 -1.93 -18.73 -21.80
C GLN A 101 -0.64 -18.40 -21.07
N THR A 102 -0.19 -19.33 -20.23
CA THR A 102 1.09 -19.19 -19.53
C THR A 102 1.84 -20.50 -19.53
N LEU A 103 3.13 -20.45 -19.86
CA LEU A 103 4.06 -21.56 -19.77
C LEU A 103 5.12 -21.21 -18.73
N SER A 104 5.29 -22.04 -17.71
CA SER A 104 6.31 -21.83 -16.67
C SER A 104 7.21 -23.05 -16.56
N PHE A 105 8.51 -22.84 -16.60
CA PHE A 105 9.51 -23.90 -16.48
C PHE A 105 10.77 -23.40 -15.78
N THR A 106 11.44 -24.30 -15.07
CA THR A 106 12.76 -24.02 -14.47
C THR A 106 13.85 -24.28 -15.51
N SER A 107 14.78 -23.34 -15.66
CA SER A 107 15.92 -23.43 -16.58
C SER A 107 17.19 -22.89 -15.92
N MET A 108 18.34 -23.06 -16.56
CA MET A 108 19.61 -22.47 -16.14
C MET A 108 19.93 -21.27 -17.03
N ALA A 109 20.05 -20.09 -16.44
CA ALA A 109 20.53 -18.89 -17.12
C ALA A 109 22.05 -18.80 -16.99
N PHE A 110 22.72 -18.54 -18.12
CA PHE A 110 24.17 -18.36 -18.19
C PHE A 110 24.50 -16.87 -18.23
N SER A 111 25.47 -16.44 -17.43
CA SER A 111 26.02 -15.08 -17.43
C SER A 111 27.54 -15.14 -17.33
N GLU A 112 28.24 -14.04 -17.66
CA GLU A 112 29.69 -13.96 -17.46
C GLU A 112 30.11 -14.15 -15.99
N SER A 113 29.23 -13.79 -15.06
CA SER A 113 29.43 -13.95 -13.60
C SER A 113 29.08 -15.34 -13.05
N GLY A 114 28.58 -16.26 -13.89
CA GLY A 114 28.22 -17.61 -13.50
C GLY A 114 26.82 -18.06 -13.94
N ASN A 115 26.47 -19.28 -13.56
CA ASN A 115 25.22 -19.93 -13.95
C ASN A 115 24.24 -19.89 -12.78
N MET A 116 22.97 -19.63 -13.06
CA MET A 116 21.92 -19.54 -12.05
C MET A 116 20.68 -20.31 -12.48
N LEU A 117 20.06 -21.03 -11.54
CA LEU A 117 18.73 -21.59 -11.75
C LEU A 117 17.69 -20.46 -11.75
N VAL A 118 16.91 -20.39 -12.81
CA VAL A 118 15.86 -19.40 -13.00
C VAL A 118 14.52 -20.09 -13.29
N ALA A 119 13.43 -19.50 -12.84
CA ALA A 119 12.10 -19.86 -13.30
C ALA A 119 11.73 -18.93 -14.46
N ALA A 120 11.65 -19.48 -15.67
CA ALA A 120 11.17 -18.75 -16.84
C ALA A 120 9.65 -18.88 -16.94
N LYS A 121 8.97 -17.75 -17.17
CA LYS A 121 7.53 -17.71 -17.41
C LYS A 121 7.26 -16.98 -18.71
N ALA A 122 6.73 -17.69 -19.69
CA ALA A 122 6.19 -17.12 -20.91
C ALA A 122 4.68 -16.90 -20.72
N VAL A 123 4.18 -15.77 -21.22
CA VAL A 123 2.78 -15.38 -21.10
C VAL A 123 2.28 -14.86 -22.44
N SER A 124 1.00 -15.09 -22.74
CA SER A 124 0.33 -14.49 -23.89
C SER A 124 0.01 -13.01 -23.64
N ASP A 125 -0.24 -12.24 -24.70
CA ASP A 125 -0.58 -10.80 -24.63
C ASP A 125 -1.80 -10.47 -23.76
N ALA A 126 -2.73 -11.42 -23.60
CA ALA A 126 -3.92 -11.23 -22.75
C ALA A 126 -3.60 -11.31 -21.24
N TYR A 127 -2.36 -11.62 -20.86
CA TYR A 127 -1.93 -11.67 -19.46
C TYR A 127 -1.50 -10.27 -18.97
N PRO A 128 -1.84 -9.89 -17.73
CA PRO A 128 -2.65 -10.62 -16.75
C PRO A 128 -4.16 -10.42 -16.99
N LEU A 129 -4.97 -11.44 -16.71
CA LEU A 129 -6.43 -11.31 -16.75
C LEU A 129 -6.99 -10.44 -15.62
N ARG A 130 -6.23 -10.32 -14.52
CA ARG A 130 -6.56 -9.49 -13.34
C ARG A 130 -5.30 -8.79 -12.83
N GLY A 131 -5.43 -7.50 -12.49
CA GLY A 131 -4.32 -6.69 -11.98
C GLY A 131 -3.35 -6.22 -13.05
N GLU A 132 -2.14 -5.87 -12.64
CA GLU A 132 -1.09 -5.32 -13.51
C GLU A 132 0.26 -6.01 -13.24
N VAL A 133 1.06 -6.21 -14.29
CA VAL A 133 2.43 -6.71 -14.16
C VAL A 133 3.38 -5.52 -14.09
N ILE A 134 4.11 -5.42 -12.99
CA ILE A 134 5.10 -4.37 -12.78
C ILE A 134 6.48 -4.95 -13.07
N ILE A 135 7.23 -4.34 -13.98
CA ILE A 135 8.57 -4.77 -14.36
C ILE A 135 9.56 -3.77 -13.78
N THR A 136 10.57 -4.26 -13.07
CA THR A 136 11.69 -3.46 -12.56
C THR A 136 12.99 -3.95 -13.17
N LYS A 137 13.94 -3.03 -13.37
CA LYS A 137 15.30 -3.35 -13.83
C LYS A 137 16.22 -3.78 -12.69
N ALA A 138 15.87 -3.48 -11.44
CA ALA A 138 16.65 -3.84 -10.26
C ALA A 138 16.05 -5.08 -9.59
N ALA A 139 16.91 -6.02 -9.20
CA ALA A 139 16.48 -7.18 -8.42
C ALA A 139 15.86 -6.72 -7.09
N PHE A 140 14.69 -7.26 -6.74
CA PHE A 140 14.12 -7.07 -5.41
C PHE A 140 15.06 -7.74 -4.40
N THR A 141 15.67 -6.92 -3.55
CA THR A 141 16.45 -7.35 -2.37
C THR A 141 15.53 -7.34 -1.16
#